data_AF-A0A8T1T2N2-F1
#
_entry.id   AF-A0A8T1T2N2-F1
#
_cell.length_a   1.000
_cell.length_b   1.000
_cell.length_c   1.000
_cell.angle_alpha   90.00
_cell.angle_beta   90.00
_cell.angle_gamma   90.00
#
_symmetry.space_group_name_H-M   'P 1'
#
loop_
_entity.id
_entity.type
_entity.pdbx_description
1 polymer ?
#
loop_
_entity_poly.entity_id
_entity_poly.type
_entity_poly.pdbx_seq_one_letter_code
_entity_poly.pdbx_strand_id
1 'polypeptide(L)'
;MRRDFGMADKVLPTIPKEQRTRVAHFLEKQGFKQQALAVSTDPEHRFELALQLGELKIAYQLAVEAESEQKWKQLAELAISKCQFGLAQECLHHAQDYGGLLLLATASGNANMVNKLAEGAEKDGKNNVAFMSYFLQGKIDCCLELLIKTGRLPEAAFLARTYLPSQVSRVVKMWRENLSKVNQKAAESLADPTEYENLFPGLKEAFVVEDYVKETHTDLRPAKEYPLVTPNEERNLLEEAKGFEPSGGVVSQESEEEELVPSPKPVVAPPVPGNSDPLPMTKDEKALLDLDDDLDNLDLEDIDTTDINLDEEILDD
;
A
#
# COMPACT_ATOMS: atom_id res chain seq x y z
N MET A 1 -31.69 -20.07 -43.79
CA MET A 1 -32.06 -18.71 -44.26
C MET A 1 -31.34 -18.42 -45.56
N ARG A 2 -31.95 -17.76 -46.56
CA ARG A 2 -31.21 -17.24 -47.72
C ARG A 2 -30.42 -16.00 -47.26
N ARG A 3 -29.09 -16.02 -47.38
CA ARG A 3 -28.16 -14.97 -46.88
C ARG A 3 -28.17 -13.71 -47.77
N ASP A 4 -29.35 -13.23 -48.15
CA ASP A 4 -29.54 -12.19 -49.17
C ASP A 4 -29.64 -10.79 -48.53
N PHE A 5 -28.51 -10.33 -47.99
CA PHE A 5 -28.44 -9.08 -47.22
C PHE A 5 -28.70 -7.84 -48.09
N GLY A 6 -28.28 -7.85 -49.36
CA GLY A 6 -28.48 -6.71 -50.28
C GLY A 6 -29.94 -6.46 -50.66
N MET A 7 -30.83 -7.45 -50.50
CA MET A 7 -32.28 -7.24 -50.59
C MET A 7 -32.87 -6.84 -49.22
N ALA A 8 -32.36 -7.40 -48.11
CA ALA A 8 -32.77 -6.99 -46.77
C ALA A 8 -32.52 -5.49 -46.52
N ASP A 9 -31.35 -4.96 -46.88
CA ASP A 9 -30.99 -3.55 -46.69
C ASP A 9 -31.91 -2.57 -47.43
N LYS A 10 -32.53 -3.01 -48.54
CA LYS A 10 -33.53 -2.23 -49.29
C LYS A 10 -34.92 -2.24 -48.63
N VAL A 11 -35.21 -3.23 -47.79
CA VAL A 11 -36.50 -3.41 -47.11
C VAL A 11 -36.44 -2.94 -45.65
N LEU A 12 -35.26 -2.89 -45.01
CA LEU A 12 -35.06 -2.32 -43.68
C LEU A 12 -35.66 -0.92 -43.48
N PRO A 13 -35.60 0.04 -44.44
CA PRO A 13 -36.24 1.35 -44.30
C PRO A 13 -37.76 1.27 -44.14
N THR A 14 -38.41 0.27 -44.74
CA THR A 14 -39.86 0.05 -44.72
C THR A 14 -40.35 -0.51 -43.38
N ILE A 15 -39.46 -1.06 -42.55
CA ILE A 15 -39.82 -1.63 -41.24
C ILE A 15 -39.90 -0.51 -40.18
N PRO A 16 -41.03 -0.40 -39.43
CA PRO A 16 -41.19 0.55 -38.34
C PRO A 16 -40.08 0.43 -37.28
N LYS A 17 -39.65 1.57 -36.73
CA LYS A 17 -38.53 1.62 -35.75
C LYS A 17 -38.73 0.67 -34.57
N GLU A 18 -39.93 0.58 -34.03
CA GLU A 18 -40.32 -0.32 -32.92
C GLU A 18 -40.02 -1.81 -33.18
N GLN A 19 -40.04 -2.25 -34.43
CA GLN A 19 -39.77 -3.65 -34.78
C GLN A 19 -38.29 -3.91 -35.06
N ARG A 20 -37.46 -2.87 -35.22
CA ARG A 20 -36.03 -3.02 -35.56
C ARG A 20 -35.23 -3.70 -34.46
N THR A 21 -35.52 -3.40 -33.18
CA THR A 21 -34.90 -4.11 -32.04
C THR A 21 -35.21 -5.61 -32.06
N ARG A 22 -36.45 -6.01 -32.44
CA ARG A 22 -36.82 -7.43 -32.60
C ARG A 22 -36.09 -8.09 -33.77
N VAL A 23 -35.91 -7.37 -34.88
CA VAL A 23 -35.11 -7.85 -36.03
C VAL A 23 -33.63 -7.96 -35.64
N ALA A 24 -33.09 -7.04 -34.85
CA ALA A 24 -31.71 -7.09 -34.38
C ALA A 24 -31.45 -8.33 -33.50
N HIS A 25 -32.28 -8.60 -32.48
CA HIS A 25 -32.15 -9.83 -31.68
C HIS A 25 -32.38 -11.12 -32.50
N PHE A 26 -33.22 -11.06 -33.54
CA PHE A 26 -33.37 -12.18 -34.46
C PHE A 26 -32.08 -12.43 -35.27
N LEU A 27 -31.45 -11.38 -35.78
CA LEU A 27 -30.16 -11.47 -36.48
C LEU A 27 -29.02 -11.94 -35.56
N GLU A 28 -28.99 -11.46 -34.32
CA GLU A 28 -28.05 -11.89 -33.28
C GLU A 28 -28.17 -13.40 -32.99
N LYS A 29 -29.38 -13.91 -32.74
CA LYS A 29 -29.65 -15.35 -32.53
C LYS A 29 -29.30 -16.22 -33.73
N GLN A 30 -29.18 -15.64 -34.92
CA GLN A 30 -28.75 -16.32 -36.15
C GLN A 30 -27.23 -16.18 -36.42
N GLY A 31 -26.49 -15.52 -35.52
CA GLY A 31 -25.04 -15.29 -35.62
C GLY A 31 -24.64 -14.07 -36.45
N PHE A 32 -25.59 -13.32 -37.01
CA PHE A 32 -25.34 -12.15 -37.89
C PHE A 32 -25.16 -10.86 -37.08
N LYS A 33 -24.19 -10.87 -36.15
CA LYS A 33 -23.96 -9.80 -35.18
C LYS A 33 -23.61 -8.45 -35.83
N GLN A 34 -22.83 -8.44 -36.93
CA GLN A 34 -22.49 -7.21 -37.67
C GLN A 34 -23.73 -6.54 -38.26
N GLN A 35 -24.65 -7.33 -38.83
CA GLN A 35 -25.91 -6.84 -39.38
C GLN A 35 -26.88 -6.44 -38.25
N ALA A 36 -26.90 -7.18 -37.13
CA ALA A 36 -27.67 -6.81 -35.95
C ALA A 36 -27.23 -5.43 -35.41
N LEU A 37 -25.93 -5.13 -35.36
CA LEU A 37 -25.39 -3.83 -34.94
C LEU A 37 -25.88 -2.67 -35.81
N ALA A 38 -25.97 -2.88 -37.13
CA ALA A 38 -26.45 -1.86 -38.07
C ALA A 38 -27.98 -1.66 -38.02
N VAL A 39 -28.74 -2.68 -37.62
CA VAL A 39 -30.21 -2.64 -37.50
C VAL A 39 -30.67 -2.15 -36.12
N SER A 40 -29.90 -2.43 -35.06
CA SER A 40 -30.26 -2.09 -33.69
C SER A 40 -30.29 -0.58 -33.47
N THR A 41 -31.42 -0.07 -32.98
CA THR A 41 -31.60 1.35 -32.61
C THR A 41 -31.45 1.60 -31.12
N ASP A 42 -31.30 0.55 -30.33
CA ASP A 42 -31.17 0.60 -28.88
C ASP A 42 -29.69 0.69 -28.47
N PRO A 43 -29.27 1.69 -27.66
CA PRO A 43 -27.86 1.90 -27.32
C PRO A 43 -27.27 0.78 -26.45
N GLU A 44 -28.06 0.11 -25.61
CA GLU A 44 -27.57 -0.94 -24.72
C GLU A 44 -27.27 -2.22 -25.50
N HIS A 45 -28.24 -2.71 -26.27
CA HIS A 45 -28.04 -3.84 -27.16
C HIS A 45 -26.98 -3.56 -28.23
N ARG A 46 -26.88 -2.32 -28.72
CA ARG A 46 -25.82 -1.93 -29.66
C ARG A 46 -24.43 -1.93 -29.00
N PHE A 47 -24.34 -1.58 -27.72
CA PHE A 47 -23.08 -1.65 -26.95
C PHE A 47 -22.66 -3.12 -26.75
N GLU A 48 -23.57 -4.00 -26.31
CA GLU A 48 -23.28 -5.44 -26.18
C GLU A 48 -22.85 -6.07 -27.52
N LEU A 49 -23.55 -5.78 -28.61
CA LEU A 49 -23.17 -6.24 -29.95
C LEU A 49 -21.80 -5.70 -30.38
N ALA A 50 -21.49 -4.44 -30.07
CA ALA A 50 -20.18 -3.85 -30.35
C ALA A 50 -19.07 -4.53 -29.53
N LEU A 51 -19.32 -4.87 -28.26
CA LEU A 51 -18.39 -5.65 -27.44
C LEU A 51 -18.17 -7.06 -28.02
N GLN A 52 -19.25 -7.78 -28.34
CA GLN A 52 -19.20 -9.14 -28.90
C GLN A 52 -18.50 -9.20 -30.28
N LEU A 53 -18.57 -8.14 -31.07
CA LEU A 53 -17.82 -7.99 -32.33
C LEU A 53 -16.39 -7.48 -32.12
N GLY A 54 -16.13 -6.89 -30.96
CA GLY A 54 -14.87 -6.24 -30.64
C GLY A 54 -14.66 -4.90 -31.36
N GLU A 55 -15.74 -4.20 -31.74
CA GLU A 55 -15.73 -2.91 -32.42
C GLU A 55 -15.52 -1.76 -31.41
N LEU A 56 -14.30 -1.70 -30.86
CA LEU A 56 -13.91 -0.81 -29.75
C LEU A 56 -14.25 0.67 -29.99
N LYS A 57 -14.17 1.17 -31.23
CA LYS A 57 -14.51 2.57 -31.55
C LYS A 57 -15.99 2.89 -31.36
N ILE A 58 -16.87 1.96 -31.72
CA ILE A 58 -18.32 2.11 -31.57
C ILE A 58 -18.70 1.92 -30.11
N ALA A 59 -18.12 0.92 -29.44
CA ALA A 59 -18.33 0.70 -28.02
C ALA A 59 -17.86 1.88 -27.17
N TYR A 60 -16.75 2.54 -27.49
CA TYR A 60 -16.29 3.76 -26.82
C TYR A 60 -17.28 4.91 -26.97
N GLN A 61 -17.77 5.20 -28.19
CA GLN A 61 -18.77 6.25 -28.40
C GLN A 61 -20.03 6.01 -27.58
N LEU A 62 -20.53 4.77 -27.54
CA LEU A 62 -21.70 4.39 -26.75
C LEU A 62 -21.43 4.40 -25.23
N ALA A 63 -20.20 4.14 -24.79
CA ALA A 63 -19.80 4.27 -23.38
C ALA A 63 -19.74 5.74 -22.93
N VAL A 64 -19.25 6.65 -23.80
CA VAL A 64 -19.30 8.10 -23.58
C VAL A 64 -20.75 8.59 -23.51
N GLU A 65 -21.63 8.17 -24.42
CA GLU A 65 -23.05 8.55 -24.40
C GLU A 65 -23.81 8.02 -23.17
N ALA A 66 -23.36 6.92 -22.57
CA ALA A 66 -24.03 6.27 -21.44
C ALA A 66 -23.45 6.61 -20.06
N GLU A 67 -22.27 7.24 -19.99
CA GLU A 67 -21.54 7.66 -18.77
C GLU A 67 -21.57 6.64 -17.60
N SER A 68 -21.49 5.34 -17.90
CA SER A 68 -21.67 4.27 -16.91
C SER A 68 -20.37 3.52 -16.62
N GLU A 69 -19.93 3.53 -15.35
CA GLU A 69 -18.74 2.82 -14.86
C GLU A 69 -18.69 1.35 -15.31
N GLN A 70 -19.82 0.63 -15.24
CA GLN A 70 -19.88 -0.78 -15.61
C GLN A 70 -19.59 -1.00 -17.10
N LYS A 71 -20.12 -0.12 -17.97
CA LYS A 71 -19.85 -0.16 -19.42
C LYS A 71 -18.37 0.18 -19.69
N TRP A 72 -17.80 1.12 -18.95
CA TRP A 72 -16.37 1.43 -19.03
C TRP A 72 -15.46 0.26 -18.62
N LYS A 73 -15.82 -0.52 -17.58
CA LYS A 73 -15.07 -1.72 -17.18
C LYS A 73 -15.13 -2.83 -18.23
N GLN A 74 -16.32 -3.13 -18.76
CA GLN A 74 -16.48 -4.13 -19.84
C GLN A 74 -15.71 -3.73 -21.11
N LEU A 75 -15.70 -2.43 -21.45
CA LEU A 75 -14.91 -1.92 -22.57
C LEU A 75 -13.40 -2.00 -22.30
N ALA A 76 -12.95 -1.74 -21.07
CA ALA A 76 -11.55 -1.88 -20.67
C ALA A 76 -11.07 -3.34 -20.77
N GLU A 77 -11.84 -4.31 -20.28
CA GLU A 77 -11.52 -5.74 -20.38
C GLU A 77 -11.37 -6.18 -21.86
N LEU A 78 -12.29 -5.74 -22.71
CA LEU A 78 -12.22 -5.97 -24.16
C LEU A 78 -11.01 -5.25 -24.81
N ALA A 79 -10.66 -4.05 -24.36
CA ALA A 79 -9.48 -3.33 -24.85
C ALA A 79 -8.18 -4.05 -24.42
N ILE A 80 -8.12 -4.59 -23.20
CA ILE A 80 -6.99 -5.39 -22.69
C ILE A 80 -6.83 -6.68 -23.49
N SER A 81 -7.91 -7.44 -23.70
CA SER A 81 -7.87 -8.68 -24.51
C SER A 81 -7.49 -8.44 -25.98
N LYS A 82 -7.73 -7.23 -26.50
CA LYS A 82 -7.26 -6.77 -27.82
C LYS A 82 -5.91 -6.04 -27.81
N CYS A 83 -5.21 -6.03 -26.67
CA CYS A 83 -3.92 -5.35 -26.45
C CYS A 83 -3.91 -3.85 -26.79
N GLN A 84 -5.06 -3.16 -26.69
CA GLN A 84 -5.19 -1.72 -26.93
C GLN A 84 -5.04 -0.94 -25.61
N PHE A 85 -3.83 -0.98 -25.04
CA PHE A 85 -3.54 -0.45 -23.70
C PHE A 85 -3.84 1.04 -23.52
N GLY A 86 -3.66 1.87 -24.54
CA GLY A 86 -4.01 3.31 -24.48
C GLY A 86 -5.51 3.54 -24.28
N LEU A 87 -6.35 2.80 -25.01
CA LEU A 87 -7.81 2.85 -24.83
C LEU A 87 -8.23 2.25 -23.48
N ALA A 88 -7.61 1.14 -23.08
CA ALA A 88 -7.87 0.53 -21.78
C ALA A 88 -7.56 1.50 -20.62
N GLN A 89 -6.45 2.25 -20.68
CA GLN A 89 -6.11 3.27 -19.70
C GLN A 89 -7.19 4.35 -19.58
N GLU A 90 -7.68 4.89 -20.70
CA GLU A 90 -8.75 5.89 -20.70
C GLU A 90 -10.05 5.31 -20.13
N CYS A 91 -10.44 4.11 -20.55
CA CYS A 91 -11.64 3.42 -20.07
C CYS A 91 -11.56 3.13 -18.57
N LEU A 92 -10.43 2.65 -18.05
CA LEU A 92 -10.24 2.38 -16.62
C LEU A 92 -10.24 3.67 -15.77
N HIS A 93 -9.77 4.79 -16.33
CA HIS A 93 -9.85 6.09 -15.67
C HIS A 93 -11.30 6.59 -15.57
N HIS A 94 -12.08 6.48 -16.64
CA HIS A 94 -13.52 6.78 -16.61
C HIS A 94 -14.34 5.79 -15.76
N ALA A 95 -13.87 4.54 -15.61
CA ALA A 95 -14.46 3.54 -14.72
C ALA A 95 -14.09 3.71 -13.23
N GLN A 96 -13.23 4.69 -12.89
CA GLN A 96 -12.59 4.82 -11.58
C GLN A 96 -11.97 3.50 -11.06
N ASP A 97 -11.47 2.66 -11.97
CA ASP A 97 -10.91 1.36 -11.61
C ASP A 97 -9.43 1.48 -11.26
N TYR A 98 -9.20 1.98 -10.04
CA TYR A 98 -7.86 2.16 -9.47
C TYR A 98 -7.04 0.87 -9.40
N GLY A 99 -7.69 -0.30 -9.29
CA GLY A 99 -7.01 -1.61 -9.26
C GLY A 99 -6.49 -2.01 -10.64
N GLY A 100 -7.36 -1.96 -11.65
CA GLY A 100 -6.99 -2.22 -13.05
C GLY A 100 -5.95 -1.20 -13.57
N LEU A 101 -6.08 0.07 -13.20
CA LEU A 101 -5.08 1.09 -13.52
C LEU A 101 -3.72 0.81 -12.87
N LEU A 102 -3.70 0.38 -11.60
CA LEU A 102 -2.44 0.07 -10.92
C LEU A 102 -1.72 -1.07 -11.64
N LEU A 103 -2.42 -2.17 -11.93
CA LEU A 103 -1.87 -3.31 -12.66
C LEU A 103 -1.35 -2.92 -14.05
N LEU A 104 -2.11 -2.12 -14.80
CA LEU A 104 -1.69 -1.66 -16.13
C LEU A 104 -0.47 -0.72 -16.05
N ALA A 105 -0.43 0.19 -15.08
CA ALA A 105 0.64 1.17 -14.92
C ALA A 105 1.95 0.53 -14.45
N THR A 106 1.90 -0.43 -13.53
CA THR A 106 3.08 -1.17 -13.05
C THR A 106 3.61 -2.13 -14.11
N ALA A 107 2.74 -2.90 -14.78
CA ALA A 107 3.14 -3.78 -15.89
C ALA A 107 3.75 -2.99 -17.07
N SER A 108 3.30 -1.75 -17.30
CA SER A 108 3.87 -0.86 -18.34
C SER A 108 5.11 -0.09 -17.87
N GLY A 109 5.49 -0.15 -16.60
CA GLY A 109 6.60 0.62 -16.03
C GLY A 109 6.44 2.14 -16.12
N ASN A 110 5.22 2.67 -16.22
CA ASN A 110 4.98 4.07 -16.53
C ASN A 110 4.86 4.93 -15.25
N ALA A 111 5.99 5.40 -14.72
CA ALA A 111 6.05 6.21 -13.51
C ALA A 111 5.11 7.44 -13.51
N ASN A 112 4.96 8.11 -14.66
CA ASN A 112 4.04 9.26 -14.80
C ASN A 112 2.56 8.86 -14.62
N MET A 113 2.20 7.66 -15.08
CA MET A 113 0.85 7.11 -14.90
C MET A 113 0.62 6.70 -13.44
N VAL A 114 1.59 6.03 -12.80
CA VAL A 114 1.50 5.66 -11.37
C VAL A 114 1.40 6.91 -10.49
N ASN A 115 2.07 8.02 -10.82
CA ASN A 115 1.93 9.27 -10.08
C ASN A 115 0.52 9.87 -10.18
N LYS A 116 -0.02 9.99 -11.40
CA LYS A 116 -1.40 10.47 -11.61
C LYS A 116 -2.43 9.56 -10.95
N LEU A 117 -2.16 8.25 -10.93
CA LEU A 117 -2.99 7.27 -10.24
C LEU A 117 -3.00 7.50 -8.73
N ALA A 118 -1.83 7.76 -8.12
CA ALA A 118 -1.71 8.06 -6.70
C ALA A 118 -2.51 9.31 -6.31
N GLU A 119 -2.34 10.40 -7.06
CA GLU A 119 -3.09 11.65 -6.85
C GLU A 119 -4.61 11.50 -7.05
N GLY A 120 -5.04 10.67 -8.00
CA GLY A 120 -6.46 10.36 -8.21
C GLY A 120 -7.04 9.50 -7.09
N ALA A 121 -6.33 8.44 -6.72
CA ALA A 121 -6.71 7.55 -5.63
C ALA A 121 -6.78 8.28 -4.28
N GLU A 122 -5.90 9.25 -4.03
CA GLU A 122 -5.95 10.11 -2.83
C GLU A 122 -7.20 11.00 -2.81
N LYS A 123 -7.58 11.61 -3.95
CA LYS A 123 -8.79 12.44 -4.06
C LYS A 123 -10.08 11.64 -3.86
N ASP A 124 -10.13 10.40 -4.39
CA ASP A 124 -11.27 9.50 -4.26
C ASP A 124 -11.25 8.67 -2.96
N GLY A 125 -10.33 8.97 -2.03
CA GLY A 125 -10.23 8.31 -0.72
C GLY A 125 -9.76 6.85 -0.75
N LYS A 126 -9.26 6.37 -1.89
CA LYS A 126 -8.69 5.02 -2.10
C LYS A 126 -7.25 4.94 -1.56
N ASN A 127 -7.09 5.24 -0.27
CA ASN A 127 -5.81 5.41 0.42
C ASN A 127 -4.83 4.23 0.22
N ASN A 128 -5.32 2.99 0.16
CA ASN A 128 -4.47 1.81 -0.04
C ASN A 128 -3.80 1.80 -1.43
N VAL A 129 -4.54 2.19 -2.49
CA VAL A 129 -3.99 2.26 -3.84
C VAL A 129 -3.06 3.47 -3.97
N ALA A 130 -3.40 4.61 -3.35
CA ALA A 130 -2.51 5.77 -3.29
C ALA A 130 -1.19 5.43 -2.58
N PHE A 131 -1.24 4.76 -1.42
CA PHE A 131 -0.07 4.32 -0.68
C PHE A 131 0.83 3.39 -1.51
N MET A 132 0.26 2.33 -2.10
CA MET A 132 1.02 1.41 -2.96
C MET A 132 1.62 2.14 -4.17
N SER A 133 0.89 3.07 -4.78
CA SER A 133 1.36 3.84 -5.93
C SER A 133 2.52 4.78 -5.57
N TYR A 134 2.49 5.44 -4.41
CA TYR A 134 3.60 6.27 -3.94
C TYR A 134 4.81 5.41 -3.50
N PHE A 135 4.57 4.28 -2.81
CA PHE A 135 5.61 3.38 -2.33
C PHE A 135 6.40 2.74 -3.48
N LEU A 136 5.71 2.28 -4.54
CA LEU A 136 6.33 1.76 -5.76
C LEU A 136 7.13 2.81 -6.54
N GLN A 137 6.90 4.10 -6.31
CA GLN A 137 7.70 5.21 -6.87
C GLN A 137 8.86 5.64 -5.96
N GLY A 138 9.02 5.03 -4.77
CA GLY A 138 9.99 5.48 -3.76
C GLY A 138 9.63 6.80 -3.07
N LYS A 139 8.40 7.31 -3.20
CA LYS A 139 7.96 8.61 -2.64
C LYS A 139 7.53 8.45 -1.17
N ILE A 140 8.50 8.16 -0.30
CA ILE A 140 8.26 7.86 1.12
C ILE A 140 7.60 9.06 1.85
N ASP A 141 7.97 10.30 1.54
CA ASP A 141 7.34 11.50 2.12
C ASP A 141 5.84 11.55 1.84
N CYS A 142 5.42 11.25 0.60
CA CYS A 142 4.01 11.20 0.23
C CYS A 142 3.27 10.05 0.95
N CYS A 143 3.91 8.88 1.10
CA CYS A 143 3.38 7.78 1.91
C CYS A 143 3.19 8.19 3.37
N LEU A 144 4.14 8.92 3.96
CA LEU A 144 4.09 9.35 5.35
C LEU A 144 2.97 10.36 5.58
N GLU A 145 2.88 11.41 4.75
CA GLU A 145 1.80 12.40 4.83
C GLU A 145 0.42 11.76 4.60
N LEU A 146 0.31 10.75 3.73
CA LEU A 146 -0.93 10.00 3.55
C LEU A 146 -1.34 9.23 4.81
N LEU A 147 -0.40 8.55 5.49
CA LEU A 147 -0.68 7.87 6.77
C LEU A 147 -1.12 8.87 7.84
N ILE A 148 -0.43 10.01 7.97
CA ILE A 148 -0.79 11.11 8.89
C ILE A 148 -2.21 11.63 8.60
N LYS A 149 -2.54 11.92 7.33
CA LYS A 149 -3.90 12.34 6.91
C LYS A 149 -4.97 11.32 7.28
N THR A 150 -4.67 10.02 7.21
CA THR A 150 -5.61 8.96 7.63
C THR A 150 -5.66 8.72 9.15
N GLY A 151 -4.88 9.46 9.95
CA GLY A 151 -4.81 9.29 11.40
C GLY A 151 -4.03 8.03 11.87
N ARG A 152 -3.36 7.32 10.96
CA ARG A 152 -2.63 6.08 11.25
C ARG A 152 -1.20 6.37 11.72
N LEU A 153 -1.12 7.05 12.85
CA LEU A 153 0.12 7.56 13.43
C LEU A 153 1.12 6.46 13.90
N PRO A 154 0.69 5.30 14.44
CA PRO A 154 1.62 4.21 14.75
C PRO A 154 2.30 3.66 13.48
N GLU A 155 1.53 3.40 12.42
CA GLU A 155 2.04 2.95 11.11
C GLU A 155 2.99 3.98 10.50
N ALA A 156 2.64 5.27 10.59
CA ALA A 156 3.52 6.36 10.17
C ALA A 156 4.85 6.40 10.95
N ALA A 157 4.82 6.13 12.26
CA ALA A 157 6.01 6.10 13.10
C ALA A 157 6.93 4.92 12.75
N PHE A 158 6.37 3.74 12.45
CA PHE A 158 7.14 2.60 11.94
C PHE A 158 7.73 2.87 10.56
N LEU A 159 6.94 3.44 9.63
CA LEU A 159 7.43 3.81 8.29
C LEU A 159 8.59 4.82 8.38
N ALA A 160 8.43 5.86 9.21
CA ALA A 160 9.49 6.84 9.45
C ALA A 160 10.73 6.17 10.08
N ARG A 161 10.56 5.30 11.08
CA ARG A 161 11.70 4.62 11.73
C ARG A 161 12.50 3.74 10.76
N THR A 162 11.84 3.13 9.77
CA THR A 162 12.48 2.22 8.82
C THR A 162 13.08 2.94 7.60
N TYR A 163 12.42 3.98 7.08
CA TYR A 163 12.78 4.58 5.78
C TYR A 163 13.11 6.08 5.83
N LEU A 164 12.73 6.80 6.89
CA LEU A 164 12.88 8.25 6.99
C LEU A 164 13.09 8.71 8.45
N PRO A 165 14.20 8.27 9.10
CA PRO A 165 14.42 8.46 10.54
C PRO A 165 14.33 9.92 11.00
N SER A 166 14.68 10.88 10.13
CA SER A 166 14.56 12.33 10.39
C SER A 166 13.16 12.77 10.79
N GLN A 167 12.09 12.14 10.26
CA GLN A 167 10.71 12.51 10.55
C GLN A 167 10.13 11.81 11.79
N VAL A 168 10.83 10.85 12.41
CA VAL A 168 10.28 10.07 13.54
C VAL A 168 9.87 10.96 14.70
N SER A 169 10.70 11.93 15.10
CA SER A 169 10.37 12.88 16.19
C SER A 169 9.09 13.68 15.90
N ARG A 170 8.90 14.12 14.64
CA ARG A 170 7.68 14.81 14.20
C ARG A 170 6.43 13.91 14.33
N VAL A 171 6.52 12.66 13.92
CA VAL A 171 5.38 11.72 13.95
C VAL A 171 5.05 11.27 15.36
N VAL A 172 6.07 10.95 16.19
CA VAL A 172 5.87 10.54 17.59
C VAL A 172 5.22 11.65 18.41
N LYS A 173 5.56 12.93 18.16
CA LYS A 173 4.87 14.07 18.80
C LYS A 173 3.38 14.14 18.46
N MET A 174 3.03 14.05 17.17
CA MET A 174 1.62 13.98 16.76
C MET A 174 0.90 12.75 17.34
N TRP A 175 1.61 11.62 17.45
CA TRP A 175 1.05 10.40 18.04
C TRP A 175 0.79 10.56 19.53
N ARG A 176 1.74 11.13 20.28
CA ARG A 176 1.62 11.50 21.70
C ARG A 176 0.43 12.44 21.93
N GLU A 177 0.27 13.48 21.10
CA GLU A 177 -0.85 14.43 21.16
C GLU A 177 -2.23 13.81 20.88
N ASN A 178 -2.30 12.76 20.06
CA ASN A 178 -3.56 12.06 19.80
C ASN A 178 -3.84 10.96 20.81
N LEU A 179 -2.81 10.28 21.32
CA LEU A 179 -2.95 9.33 22.42
C LEU A 179 -3.32 10.01 23.74
N SER A 180 -2.80 11.20 24.05
CA SER A 180 -3.10 11.89 25.32
C SER A 180 -4.59 12.19 25.50
N LYS A 181 -5.34 12.34 24.39
CA LYS A 181 -6.80 12.48 24.36
C LYS A 181 -7.55 11.20 24.77
N VAL A 182 -6.91 10.03 24.66
CA VAL A 182 -7.50 8.71 24.92
C VAL A 182 -6.95 8.10 26.22
N ASN A 183 -5.62 8.08 26.36
CA ASN A 183 -4.92 7.58 27.55
C ASN A 183 -3.56 8.29 27.70
N GLN A 184 -3.45 9.10 28.75
CA GLN A 184 -2.25 9.88 29.02
C GLN A 184 -1.03 9.02 29.41
N LYS A 185 -1.21 7.89 30.12
CA LYS A 185 -0.09 6.99 30.46
C LYS A 185 0.55 6.34 29.23
N ALA A 186 -0.28 5.99 28.24
CA ALA A 186 0.20 5.45 26.97
C ALA A 186 0.98 6.51 26.16
N ALA A 187 0.52 7.76 26.18
CA ALA A 187 1.24 8.88 25.56
C ALA A 187 2.58 9.19 26.27
N GLU A 188 2.64 9.08 27.59
CA GLU A 188 3.87 9.26 28.38
C GLU A 188 4.90 8.14 28.14
N SER A 189 4.44 6.94 27.77
CA SER A 189 5.29 5.77 27.47
C SER A 189 6.01 5.86 26.11
N LEU A 190 5.61 6.77 25.22
CA LEU A 190 6.31 7.01 23.96
C LEU A 190 7.54 7.89 24.19
N ALA A 191 8.74 7.34 24.01
CA ALA A 191 9.97 8.12 24.06
C ALA A 191 10.23 8.84 22.73
N ASP A 192 10.51 10.14 22.79
CA ASP A 192 10.90 10.95 21.64
C ASP A 192 12.40 10.69 21.33
N PRO A 193 12.78 10.29 20.10
CA PRO A 193 14.17 9.94 19.78
C PRO A 193 15.17 11.09 19.96
N THR A 194 14.70 12.34 19.85
CA THR A 194 15.48 13.57 20.05
C THR A 194 15.67 13.93 21.53
N GLU A 195 14.82 13.44 22.42
CA GLU A 195 14.88 13.73 23.86
C GLU A 195 15.61 12.62 24.63
N TYR A 196 15.57 11.40 24.09
CA TYR A 196 16.18 10.21 24.69
C TYR A 196 17.05 9.44 23.68
N GLU A 197 18.08 10.07 23.12
CA GLU A 197 19.01 9.41 22.18
C GLU A 197 19.55 8.06 22.71
N ASN A 198 19.78 7.97 24.02
CA ASN A 198 20.26 6.75 24.70
C ASN A 198 19.31 5.53 24.56
N LEU A 199 18.02 5.75 24.28
CA LEU A 199 17.03 4.68 24.04
C LEU A 199 17.00 4.23 22.57
N PHE A 200 17.69 4.92 21.66
CA PHE A 200 17.68 4.67 20.22
C PHE A 200 19.11 4.49 19.66
N PRO A 201 19.81 3.39 20.02
CA PRO A 201 21.12 3.07 19.43
C PRO A 201 21.02 2.95 17.89
N GLY A 202 22.05 3.43 17.19
CA GLY A 202 22.11 3.43 15.73
C GLY A 202 21.36 4.58 15.03
N LEU A 203 20.62 5.44 15.75
CA LEU A 203 19.85 6.53 15.12
C LEU A 203 20.74 7.53 14.35
N LYS A 204 21.93 7.83 14.86
CA LYS A 204 22.89 8.76 14.21
C LYS A 204 23.45 8.18 12.90
N GLU A 205 23.71 6.88 12.88
CA GLU A 205 24.10 6.16 11.66
C GLU A 205 22.94 6.13 10.65
N ALA A 206 21.71 5.93 11.14
CA ALA A 206 20.51 5.93 10.30
C ALA A 206 20.24 7.27 9.61
N PHE A 207 20.58 8.42 10.21
CA PHE A 207 20.52 9.72 9.53
C PHE A 207 21.53 9.83 8.38
N VAL A 208 22.77 9.36 8.56
CA VAL A 208 23.79 9.34 7.49
C VAL A 208 23.36 8.42 6.34
N VAL A 209 22.77 7.26 6.67
CA VAL A 209 22.17 6.34 5.68
C VAL A 209 20.99 7.01 4.94
N GLU A 210 20.13 7.76 5.64
CA GLU A 210 19.00 8.46 5.02
C GLU A 210 19.49 9.46 3.96
N ASP A 211 20.51 10.24 4.26
CA ASP A 211 21.06 11.22 3.32
C ASP A 211 21.83 10.55 2.16
N TYR A 212 22.58 9.48 2.42
CA TYR A 212 23.17 8.64 1.37
C TYR A 212 22.11 8.07 0.43
N VAL A 213 20.99 7.59 0.96
CA VAL A 213 19.86 7.07 0.17
C VAL A 213 19.21 8.18 -0.66
N LYS A 214 19.02 9.39 -0.11
CA LYS A 214 18.49 10.54 -0.88
C LYS A 214 19.40 10.94 -2.05
N GLU A 215 20.71 10.98 -1.84
CA GLU A 215 21.69 11.29 -2.91
C GLU A 215 21.84 10.16 -3.94
N THR A 216 21.60 8.88 -3.57
CA THR A 216 21.70 7.74 -4.51
C THR A 216 20.39 7.34 -5.20
N HIS A 217 19.22 7.72 -4.65
CA HIS A 217 17.88 7.45 -5.20
C HIS A 217 17.20 8.68 -5.81
N THR A 218 17.94 9.76 -6.07
CA THR A 218 17.38 11.00 -6.65
C THR A 218 16.79 10.77 -8.05
N ASP A 219 17.36 9.83 -8.82
CA ASP A 219 16.87 9.42 -10.14
C ASP A 219 16.30 7.98 -10.11
N LEU A 220 15.10 7.82 -10.68
CA LEU A 220 14.48 6.52 -10.91
C LEU A 220 15.29 5.73 -11.96
N ARG A 221 16.02 4.70 -11.52
CA ARG A 221 16.82 3.84 -12.42
C ARG A 221 15.93 3.20 -13.50
N PRO A 222 16.32 3.24 -14.79
CA PRO A 222 15.59 2.56 -15.85
C PRO A 222 15.42 1.06 -15.58
N ALA A 223 14.23 0.51 -15.82
CA ALA A 223 13.94 -0.91 -15.58
C ALA A 223 14.88 -1.91 -16.30
N LYS A 224 15.61 -1.47 -17.33
CA LYS A 224 16.65 -2.25 -18.01
C LYS A 224 17.87 -2.56 -17.13
N GLU A 225 18.12 -1.73 -16.13
CA GLU A 225 19.25 -1.86 -15.20
C GLU A 225 18.94 -2.77 -14.01
N TYR A 226 17.72 -3.33 -13.93
CA TYR A 226 17.32 -4.29 -12.90
C TYR A 226 18.33 -5.44 -12.67
N PRO A 227 18.98 -6.05 -13.69
CA PRO A 227 20.00 -7.08 -13.47
C PRO A 227 21.29 -6.59 -12.78
N LEU A 228 21.48 -5.27 -12.65
CA LEU A 228 22.60 -4.62 -11.95
C LEU A 228 22.19 -4.13 -10.55
N VAL A 229 20.91 -4.25 -10.18
CA VAL A 229 20.40 -3.84 -8.87
C VAL A 229 20.48 -5.03 -7.91
N THR A 230 21.27 -4.88 -6.85
CA THR A 230 21.32 -5.84 -5.75
C THR A 230 19.92 -6.02 -5.15
N PRO A 231 19.41 -7.25 -4.99
CA PRO A 231 18.13 -7.51 -4.31
C PRO A 231 18.11 -6.94 -2.90
N ASN A 232 16.94 -6.50 -2.43
CA ASN A 232 16.78 -5.91 -1.08
C ASN A 232 17.22 -6.87 0.04
N GLU A 233 17.17 -8.19 -0.19
CA GLU A 233 17.58 -9.23 0.77
C GLU A 233 19.10 -9.29 0.97
N GLU A 234 19.88 -8.95 -0.07
CA GLU A 234 21.34 -8.97 -0.06
C GLU A 234 21.94 -7.58 0.24
N ARG A 235 21.10 -6.54 0.35
CA ARG A 235 21.51 -5.15 0.44
C ARG A 235 21.65 -4.66 1.88
N ASN A 236 22.88 -4.40 2.33
CA ASN A 236 23.15 -3.82 3.64
C ASN A 236 23.46 -2.31 3.58
N LEU A 237 22.43 -1.48 3.74
CA LEU A 237 22.54 -0.01 3.73
C LEU A 237 23.54 0.55 4.75
N LEU A 238 23.64 -0.07 5.94
CA LEU A 238 24.56 0.35 7.00
C LEU A 238 26.03 0.06 6.67
N GLU A 239 26.30 -0.82 5.71
CA GLU A 239 27.66 -1.09 5.21
C GLU A 239 27.97 -0.28 3.96
N GLU A 240 26.99 -0.07 3.07
CA GLU A 240 27.14 0.85 1.93
C GLU A 240 27.43 2.29 2.36
N ALA A 241 26.85 2.76 3.49
CA ALA A 241 27.04 4.12 3.99
C ALA A 241 28.34 4.31 4.82
N LYS A 242 29.10 3.25 5.14
CA LYS A 242 30.37 3.35 5.90
C LYS A 242 31.47 3.97 5.03
N GLY A 243 31.53 5.30 5.05
CA GLY A 243 32.45 6.11 4.24
C GLY A 243 31.75 7.24 3.47
N PHE A 244 30.42 7.35 3.54
CA PHE A 244 29.69 8.51 3.06
C PHE A 244 29.65 9.59 4.14
N GLU A 245 30.29 10.73 3.87
CA GLU A 245 30.10 11.96 4.66
C GLU A 245 29.03 12.82 3.97
N PRO A 246 27.92 13.19 4.65
CA PRO A 246 26.88 14.01 4.04
C PRO A 246 27.45 15.38 3.68
N SER A 247 27.06 15.91 2.52
CA SER A 247 27.56 17.16 1.93
C SER A 247 27.20 18.45 2.71
N GLY A 248 26.68 18.31 3.94
CA GLY A 248 26.14 19.36 4.81
C GLY A 248 26.63 19.33 6.26
N GLY A 249 27.94 19.19 6.47
CA GLY A 249 28.67 19.66 7.67
C GLY A 249 28.07 19.32 9.05
N VAL A 250 28.43 18.15 9.59
CA VAL A 250 28.27 17.87 11.02
C VAL A 250 29.26 18.72 11.82
N VAL A 251 28.78 19.73 12.54
CA VAL A 251 29.57 20.38 13.59
C VAL A 251 29.55 19.49 14.83
N SER A 252 30.42 18.49 14.82
CA SER A 252 30.83 17.78 16.03
C SER A 252 31.61 18.77 16.91
N GLN A 253 30.99 19.27 17.98
CA GLN A 253 31.74 19.89 19.07
C GLN A 253 32.33 18.78 19.95
N GLU A 254 33.41 18.18 19.46
CA GLU A 254 34.39 17.58 20.35
C GLU A 254 35.09 18.71 21.11
N SER A 255 35.00 18.65 22.44
CA SER A 255 35.83 19.48 23.34
C SER A 255 36.40 18.56 24.41
N GLU A 256 37.53 17.95 24.07
CA GLU A 256 38.42 17.33 25.06
C GLU A 256 39.15 18.45 25.83
N GLU A 257 38.90 18.54 27.13
CA GLU A 257 39.84 19.14 28.09
C GLU A 257 39.95 18.21 29.31
N GLU A 258 40.93 17.30 29.29
CA GLU A 258 41.65 16.93 30.51
C GLU A 258 42.53 18.15 30.92
N GLU A 259 42.87 18.45 32.17
CA GLU A 259 43.13 17.59 33.32
C GLU A 259 43.10 18.45 34.62
N LEU A 260 42.94 17.82 35.81
CA LEU A 260 43.41 18.23 37.18
C LEU A 260 42.37 18.11 38.32
N VAL A 261 42.61 17.09 39.15
CA VAL A 261 41.94 16.73 40.43
C VAL A 261 42.40 17.66 41.61
N PRO A 262 41.72 17.73 42.79
CA PRO A 262 41.41 16.58 43.67
C PRO A 262 40.07 16.58 44.45
N SER A 263 39.74 15.40 44.99
CA SER A 263 38.54 15.08 45.78
C SER A 263 38.62 15.51 47.26
N PRO A 264 37.48 15.41 47.98
CA PRO A 264 37.53 14.89 49.35
C PRO A 264 36.52 13.75 49.62
N LYS A 265 36.97 12.69 50.31
CA LYS A 265 36.11 11.74 51.06
C LYS A 265 35.79 12.33 52.46
N PRO A 266 34.72 11.89 53.16
CA PRO A 266 34.81 10.73 54.08
C PRO A 266 33.45 9.93 54.12
N VAL A 267 33.17 8.90 54.93
CA VAL A 267 33.85 8.10 55.99
C VAL A 267 33.57 6.60 55.70
N VAL A 268 34.30 5.64 56.29
CA VAL A 268 33.91 4.22 56.43
C VAL A 268 34.15 3.74 57.87
N ALA A 269 33.20 2.99 58.46
CA ALA A 269 33.35 1.95 59.52
C ALA A 269 32.02 1.75 60.30
N PRO A 270 31.79 0.63 61.04
CA PRO A 270 32.29 -0.76 60.95
C PRO A 270 31.13 -1.83 60.89
N PRO A 271 31.38 -3.16 60.88
CA PRO A 271 30.35 -4.19 60.53
C PRO A 271 29.74 -5.03 61.69
N VAL A 272 28.81 -5.95 61.30
CA VAL A 272 28.16 -7.11 61.97
C VAL A 272 27.20 -6.88 63.18
N PRO A 273 26.24 -7.81 63.48
CA PRO A 273 25.79 -9.03 62.76
C PRO A 273 24.28 -9.04 62.40
N GLY A 274 23.81 -10.08 61.69
CA GLY A 274 22.42 -10.15 61.18
C GLY A 274 21.42 -10.90 62.07
N ASN A 275 20.12 -10.70 61.77
CA ASN A 275 19.09 -11.73 61.90
C ASN A 275 17.86 -11.41 61.02
N SER A 276 17.02 -12.42 60.81
CA SER A 276 15.78 -12.44 60.01
C SER A 276 14.75 -11.35 60.33
N ASP A 277 14.11 -10.78 59.30
CA ASP A 277 12.68 -10.97 58.99
C ASP A 277 12.29 -10.26 57.66
N PRO A 278 11.42 -10.81 56.80
CA PRO A 278 10.99 -10.15 55.56
C PRO A 278 9.92 -9.08 55.82
N LEU A 279 10.04 -7.94 55.12
CA LEU A 279 8.97 -6.93 55.03
C LEU A 279 7.77 -7.48 54.22
N PRO A 280 6.53 -7.08 54.53
CA PRO A 280 5.35 -7.61 53.85
C PRO A 280 5.22 -7.05 52.42
N MET A 281 5.21 -7.93 51.42
CA MET A 281 4.97 -7.56 50.02
C MET A 281 3.52 -7.10 49.80
N THR A 282 3.33 -6.25 48.79
CA THR A 282 2.02 -5.73 48.44
C THR A 282 1.15 -6.79 47.74
N LYS A 283 -0.16 -6.57 47.75
CA LYS A 283 -1.14 -7.55 47.26
C LYS A 283 -1.03 -7.81 45.76
N ASP A 284 -0.50 -6.84 45.02
CA ASP A 284 -0.35 -6.90 43.56
C ASP A 284 0.95 -7.61 43.15
N GLU A 285 2.05 -7.45 43.91
CA GLU A 285 3.29 -8.23 43.73
C GLU A 285 3.07 -9.73 43.92
N LYS A 286 2.18 -10.11 44.84
CA LYS A 286 1.84 -11.51 45.07
C LYS A 286 1.02 -12.11 43.91
N ALA A 287 0.10 -11.35 43.34
CA ALA A 287 -0.70 -11.80 42.21
C ALA A 287 0.10 -11.96 40.91
N LEU A 288 1.22 -11.24 40.76
CA LEU A 288 2.14 -11.37 39.64
C LEU A 288 2.98 -12.64 39.75
N LEU A 289 3.54 -12.94 40.93
CA LEU A 289 4.29 -14.18 41.16
C LEU A 289 3.42 -15.43 41.05
N ASP A 290 2.20 -15.42 41.61
CA ASP A 290 1.26 -16.54 41.50
C ASP A 290 0.84 -16.81 40.03
N LEU A 291 0.97 -15.82 39.11
CA LEU A 291 0.67 -15.98 37.67
C LEU A 291 1.87 -16.46 36.83
N ASP A 292 3.09 -16.12 37.21
CA ASP A 292 4.30 -16.60 36.54
C ASP A 292 4.54 -18.10 36.85
N ASP A 293 4.33 -18.53 38.10
CA ASP A 293 4.45 -19.94 38.52
C ASP A 293 3.41 -20.87 37.81
N ASP A 294 2.22 -20.37 37.48
CA ASP A 294 1.19 -21.11 36.73
C ASP A 294 1.53 -21.25 35.23
N LEU A 295 2.40 -20.39 34.69
CA LEU A 295 2.72 -20.32 33.26
C LEU A 295 3.87 -21.27 32.88
N ASP A 296 4.85 -21.44 33.78
CA ASP A 296 5.98 -22.39 33.61
C ASP A 296 5.57 -23.86 33.81
N ASN A 297 4.34 -24.14 34.25
CA ASN A 297 3.84 -25.48 34.57
C ASN A 297 2.81 -26.02 33.55
N LEU A 298 2.73 -25.40 32.37
CA LEU A 298 1.90 -25.83 31.23
C LEU A 298 2.62 -26.87 30.36
N ASP A 299 2.55 -28.15 30.76
CA ASP A 299 2.97 -29.27 29.91
C ASP A 299 2.07 -29.37 28.66
N LEU A 300 2.64 -29.04 27.49
CA LEU A 300 1.94 -28.98 26.20
C LEU A 300 1.75 -30.34 25.50
N GLU A 301 1.96 -31.46 26.19
CA GLU A 301 1.93 -32.81 25.57
C GLU A 301 0.51 -33.41 25.41
N ASP A 302 -0.52 -32.85 26.06
CA ASP A 302 -1.90 -33.39 26.09
C ASP A 302 -2.89 -32.67 25.14
N ILE A 303 -2.42 -31.99 24.08
CA ILE A 303 -3.32 -31.44 23.04
C ILE A 303 -3.69 -32.52 22.02
N ASP A 304 -4.79 -33.23 22.27
CA ASP A 304 -5.37 -34.18 21.32
C ASP A 304 -5.88 -33.43 20.06
N THR A 305 -5.28 -33.75 18.92
CA THR A 305 -5.58 -33.16 17.60
C THR A 305 -6.33 -34.12 16.68
N THR A 306 -6.77 -35.29 17.18
CA THR A 306 -7.34 -36.37 16.34
C THR A 306 -8.73 -36.07 15.77
N ASP A 307 -9.44 -35.05 16.27
CA ASP A 307 -10.75 -34.62 15.77
C ASP A 307 -10.69 -33.52 14.67
N ILE A 308 -9.50 -33.04 14.27
CA ILE A 308 -9.35 -32.02 13.22
C ILE A 308 -9.24 -32.67 11.83
N ASN A 309 -10.38 -33.09 11.29
CA ASN A 309 -10.45 -33.76 9.98
C ASN A 309 -10.48 -32.73 8.83
N LEU A 310 -9.30 -32.40 8.29
CA LEU A 310 -9.07 -31.29 7.33
C LEU A 310 -9.34 -31.62 5.84
N ASP A 311 -9.73 -32.85 5.50
CA ASP A 311 -9.62 -33.39 4.13
C ASP A 311 -10.91 -33.44 3.29
N GLU A 312 -12.05 -32.87 3.74
CA GLU A 312 -13.32 -32.89 2.96
C GLU A 312 -13.86 -31.52 2.47
N GLU A 313 -13.34 -30.35 2.90
CA GLU A 313 -13.85 -29.03 2.45
C GLU A 313 -13.12 -28.40 1.24
N ILE A 314 -12.16 -29.10 0.62
CA ILE A 314 -11.39 -28.57 -0.53
C ILE A 314 -11.94 -29.07 -1.91
N LEU A 315 -13.11 -29.72 -1.92
CA LEU A 315 -13.75 -30.23 -3.14
C LEU A 315 -15.27 -29.96 -3.19
N ASP A 316 -15.67 -28.69 -3.18
CA ASP A 316 -16.86 -28.19 -3.92
C ASP A 316 -16.98 -26.64 -3.83
N ASP A 317 -16.34 -25.94 -4.80
CA ASP A 317 -16.80 -24.65 -5.38
C ASP A 317 -15.97 -24.28 -6.65
#